data_AF-A0A2J9E096-F1
#
_entry.id   AF-A0A2J9E096-F1
#
_cell.length_a   1.000
_cell.length_b   1.000
_cell.length_c   1.000
_cell.angle_alpha   90.00
_cell.angle_beta   90.00
_cell.angle_gamma   90.00
#
_symmetry.space_group_name_H-M   'P 1'
#
loop_
_entity.id
_entity.type
_entity.pdbx_description
1 polymer ?
#
loop_
_entity_poly.entity_id
_entity_poly.type
_entity_poly.pdbx_seq_one_letter_code
_entity_poly.pdbx_strand_id
1 'polypeptide(L)'
;MQHILVDYESIQPTSIKLLDSKDCHVWLFLGVQQQKNLPLALVESLLEFQSKNIHIIKMPYSGKNALDLYLAYHLGHILALDPKANIQVLARDGGYDKLIDHLNQSEVLSNVIRVAETVKQLTYNHEPKSKNKHSTAEKQEAPVDLAKDSKPIKSQQPDPSRPKDKDKSNKANKKAKRKDQDKAQKKRLKKQYKKSYKRAVALLEKQTANSRPKNKQSLTNFLQSKLPECQPDMIAKIIKKLAKKQLIRIEKGNSVHYSL
;
A
#
# COMPACT_ATOMS: atom_id res chain seq x y z
N MET A 1 -11.37 6.48 16.66
CA MET A 1 -10.35 7.53 16.92
C MET A 1 -9.62 7.90 15.62
N GLN A 2 -8.90 9.03 15.51
CA GLN A 2 -8.14 9.36 14.29
C GLN A 2 -6.73 8.78 14.34
N HIS A 3 -6.28 8.16 13.24
CA HIS A 3 -4.93 7.62 13.10
C HIS A 3 -4.30 8.10 11.80
N ILE A 4 -3.10 8.67 11.88
CA ILE A 4 -2.31 9.10 10.72
C ILE A 4 -1.09 8.20 10.61
N LEU A 5 -1.00 7.43 9.53
CA LEU A 5 0.13 6.56 9.23
C LEU A 5 1.01 7.25 8.20
N VAL A 6 2.22 7.65 8.60
CA VAL A 6 3.15 8.40 7.77
C VAL A 6 4.21 7.46 7.22
N ASP A 7 4.16 7.24 5.91
CA ASP A 7 5.26 6.62 5.17
C ASP A 7 6.34 7.69 4.94
N TYR A 8 7.33 7.71 5.84
CA TYR A 8 8.38 8.72 5.81
C TYR A 8 9.45 8.44 4.73
N GLU A 9 9.45 7.27 4.09
CA GLU A 9 10.23 7.07 2.87
C GLU A 9 9.61 7.82 1.69
N SER A 10 8.27 7.86 1.65
CA SER A 10 7.49 8.46 0.57
C SER A 10 7.31 9.97 0.72
N ILE A 11 6.91 10.43 1.91
CA ILE A 11 6.60 11.83 2.22
C ILE A 11 7.26 12.20 3.55
N GLN A 12 8.14 13.21 3.50
CA GLN A 12 8.89 13.69 4.66
C GLN A 12 8.39 15.07 5.09
N PRO A 13 7.29 15.14 5.85
CA PRO A 13 6.81 16.41 6.36
C PRO A 13 7.86 17.06 7.26
N THR A 14 8.02 18.38 7.13
CA THR A 14 8.89 19.17 8.00
C THR A 14 8.23 19.52 9.33
N SER A 15 6.90 19.37 9.43
CA SER A 15 6.10 19.59 10.63
C SER A 15 4.73 18.91 10.50
N ILE A 16 4.11 18.57 11.63
CA ILE A 16 2.75 18.03 11.71
C ILE A 16 1.78 18.91 12.54
N LYS A 17 2.13 20.18 12.82
CA LYS A 17 1.33 21.10 13.66
C LYS A 17 -0.12 21.34 13.21
N LEU A 18 -0.47 20.96 11.99
CA LEU A 18 -1.83 21.09 11.46
C LEU A 18 -2.78 19.98 11.94
N LEU A 19 -2.24 18.94 12.56
CA LEU A 19 -3.01 17.83 13.13
C LEU A 19 -3.48 18.20 14.55
N ASP A 20 -4.67 17.72 14.92
CA ASP A 20 -5.17 17.87 16.29
C ASP A 20 -4.40 16.96 17.25
N SER A 21 -3.63 17.55 18.18
CA SER A 21 -2.77 16.79 19.08
C SER A 21 -3.50 16.06 20.21
N LYS A 22 -4.80 16.33 20.43
CA LYS A 22 -5.58 15.75 21.54
C LYS A 22 -6.19 14.39 21.19
N ASP A 23 -6.77 14.25 20.01
CA ASP A 23 -7.58 13.08 19.62
C ASP A 23 -7.06 12.34 18.36
N CYS A 24 -5.76 12.47 18.08
CA CYS A 24 -5.11 11.83 16.94
C CYS A 24 -3.87 11.03 17.36
N HIS A 25 -3.77 9.80 16.87
CA HIS A 25 -2.54 9.01 16.91
C HIS A 25 -1.72 9.23 15.63
N VAL A 26 -0.41 9.47 15.78
CA VAL A 26 0.53 9.56 14.66
C VAL A 26 1.48 8.37 14.70
N TRP A 27 1.54 7.65 13.58
CA TRP A 27 2.39 6.49 13.37
C TRP A 27 3.43 6.82 12.31
N LEU A 28 4.66 7.11 12.75
CA LEU A 28 5.75 7.52 11.89
C LEU A 28 6.62 6.31 11.53
N PHE A 29 6.53 5.85 10.28
CA PHE A 29 7.31 4.71 9.78
C PHE A 29 8.61 5.22 9.18
N LEU A 30 9.75 4.81 9.75
CA LEU A 30 11.08 5.24 9.35
C LEU A 30 11.86 4.12 8.69
N GLY A 31 12.13 4.29 7.40
CA GLY A 31 13.11 3.50 6.67
C GLY A 31 14.51 3.64 7.27
N VAL A 32 15.39 2.66 7.01
CA VAL A 32 16.75 2.63 7.59
C VAL A 32 17.53 3.93 7.29
N GLN A 33 17.33 4.53 6.11
CA GLN A 33 18.05 5.74 5.71
C GLN A 33 17.53 6.99 6.43
N GLN A 34 16.24 7.04 6.75
CA GLN A 34 15.59 8.17 7.41
C GLN A 34 15.78 8.19 8.93
N GLN A 35 16.36 7.15 9.52
CA GLN A 35 16.58 7.08 10.98
C GLN A 35 17.77 7.91 11.47
N LYS A 36 18.63 8.39 10.57
CA LYS A 36 19.85 9.13 10.93
C LYS A 36 19.57 10.57 11.39
N ASN A 37 18.55 11.19 10.81
CA ASN A 37 18.18 12.57 11.12
C ASN A 37 16.68 12.78 10.88
N LEU A 38 16.08 13.62 11.73
CA LEU A 38 14.73 14.14 11.53
C LEU A 38 14.81 15.67 11.61
N PRO A 39 14.03 16.42 10.82
CA PRO A 39 13.95 17.87 10.95
C PRO A 39 13.55 18.29 12.36
N LEU A 40 14.23 19.27 12.94
CA LEU A 40 13.94 19.76 14.29
C LEU A 40 12.46 20.17 14.43
N ALA A 41 11.93 20.92 13.47
CA ALA A 41 10.53 21.35 13.46
C ALA A 41 9.52 20.19 13.44
N LEU A 42 9.89 19.03 12.89
CA LEU A 42 9.05 17.82 12.93
C LEU A 42 9.04 17.25 14.34
N VAL A 43 10.22 17.13 14.96
CA VAL A 43 10.37 16.64 16.33
C VAL A 43 9.61 17.53 17.30
N GLU A 44 9.78 18.86 17.22
CA GLU A 44 9.05 19.82 18.03
C GLU A 44 7.53 19.62 17.90
N SER A 45 7.02 19.46 16.67
CA SER A 45 5.59 19.23 16.45
C SER A 45 5.09 17.87 16.95
N LEU A 46 5.93 16.84 17.01
CA LEU A 46 5.57 15.54 17.59
C LEU A 46 5.49 15.62 19.13
N LEU A 47 6.33 16.45 19.76
CA LEU A 47 6.35 16.65 21.21
C LEU A 47 5.10 17.38 21.74
N GLU A 48 4.32 18.03 20.87
CA GLU A 48 3.03 18.65 21.23
C GLU A 48 1.92 17.62 21.51
N PHE A 49 2.11 16.36 21.10
CA PHE A 49 1.17 15.27 21.34
C PHE A 49 1.40 14.60 22.70
N GLN A 50 0.35 14.02 23.27
CA GLN A 50 0.50 13.11 24.41
C GLN A 50 1.38 11.92 23.99
N SER A 51 2.27 11.46 24.87
CA SER A 51 3.26 10.42 24.53
C SER A 51 2.65 9.13 23.97
N LYS A 52 1.50 8.70 24.51
CA LYS A 52 0.74 7.52 24.03
C LYS A 52 0.19 7.68 22.60
N ASN A 53 0.12 8.90 22.08
CA ASN A 53 -0.40 9.21 20.76
C ASN A 53 0.66 9.16 19.65
N ILE A 54 1.95 9.10 20.01
CA ILE A 54 3.05 9.06 19.05
C ILE A 54 3.70 7.68 19.00
N HIS A 55 3.77 7.12 17.79
CA HIS A 55 4.35 5.80 17.54
C HIS A 55 5.44 5.92 16.48
N ILE A 56 6.71 5.78 16.89
CA ILE A 56 7.85 5.78 15.96
C ILE A 56 8.24 4.34 15.63
N ILE A 57 7.97 3.91 14.41
CA ILE A 57 8.23 2.54 13.94
C ILE A 57 9.49 2.55 13.08
N LYS A 58 10.58 1.96 13.61
CA LYS A 58 11.89 1.93 12.95
C LYS A 58 12.08 0.60 12.22
N MET A 59 12.44 0.67 10.94
CA MET A 59 12.82 -0.50 10.18
C MET A 59 14.22 -0.99 10.62
N PRO A 60 14.38 -2.25 11.08
CA PRO A 60 15.68 -2.76 11.50
C PRO A 60 16.63 -3.02 10.33
N TYR A 61 16.06 -3.30 9.15
CA TYR A 61 16.81 -3.62 7.93
C TYR A 61 16.14 -3.02 6.71
N SER A 62 16.94 -2.73 5.68
CA SER A 62 16.41 -2.32 4.38
C SER A 62 15.92 -3.55 3.63
N GLY A 63 14.83 -3.39 2.90
CA GLY A 63 14.24 -4.46 2.12
C GLY A 63 13.24 -3.89 1.15
N LYS A 64 13.08 -4.56 0.01
CA LYS A 64 12.12 -4.12 -0.99
C LYS A 64 10.71 -4.17 -0.38
N ASN A 65 10.03 -3.03 -0.35
CA ASN A 65 8.68 -2.85 0.20
C ASN A 65 8.58 -3.24 1.69
N ALA A 66 9.68 -3.23 2.44
CA ALA A 66 9.67 -3.66 3.84
C ALA A 66 8.84 -2.71 4.71
N LEU A 67 8.97 -1.41 4.49
CA LEU A 67 8.18 -0.39 5.19
C LEU A 67 6.68 -0.53 4.90
N ASP A 68 6.31 -0.74 3.63
CA ASP A 68 4.92 -0.96 3.22
C ASP A 68 4.27 -2.13 3.97
N LEU A 69 5.02 -3.22 4.19
CA LEU A 69 4.52 -4.39 4.92
C LEU A 69 4.30 -4.10 6.41
N TYR A 70 5.19 -3.32 7.03
CA TYR A 70 5.02 -2.88 8.41
C TYR A 70 3.80 -1.96 8.53
N LEU A 71 3.66 -1.00 7.63
CA LEU A 71 2.52 -0.10 7.60
C LEU A 71 1.21 -0.88 7.44
N ALA A 72 1.14 -1.81 6.47
CA ALA A 72 -0.02 -2.66 6.27
C ALA A 72 -0.38 -3.51 7.51
N TYR A 73 0.63 -4.06 8.20
CA TYR A 73 0.44 -4.79 9.45
C TYR A 73 -0.20 -3.91 10.53
N HIS A 74 0.37 -2.74 10.78
CA HIS A 74 -0.14 -1.81 11.80
C HIS A 74 -1.54 -1.29 11.45
N LEU A 75 -1.79 -1.00 10.19
CA LEU A 75 -3.10 -0.59 9.69
C LEU A 75 -4.16 -1.65 10.00
N GLY A 76 -3.89 -2.91 9.68
CA GLY A 76 -4.78 -4.03 10.03
C GLY A 76 -4.94 -4.22 11.54
N HIS A 77 -3.86 -4.05 12.31
CA HIS A 77 -3.90 -4.17 13.77
C HIS A 77 -4.75 -3.07 14.42
N ILE A 78 -4.64 -1.82 13.95
CA ILE A 78 -5.48 -0.71 14.42
C ILE A 78 -6.95 -1.02 14.14
N LEU A 79 -7.31 -1.44 12.93
CA LEU A 79 -8.69 -1.78 12.58
C LEU A 79 -9.23 -3.00 13.34
N ALA A 80 -8.37 -3.94 13.73
CA ALA A 80 -8.77 -5.07 14.55
C ALA A 80 -9.13 -4.65 15.99
N LEU A 81 -8.48 -3.60 16.51
CA LEU A 81 -8.71 -3.06 17.86
C LEU A 81 -9.83 -2.02 17.88
N ASP A 82 -9.86 -1.12 16.89
CA ASP A 82 -10.88 -0.10 16.68
C ASP A 82 -11.42 -0.21 15.24
N PRO A 83 -12.44 -1.04 15.00
CA PRO A 83 -13.07 -1.18 13.69
C PRO A 83 -13.67 0.11 13.12
N LYS A 84 -13.89 1.13 13.96
CA LYS A 84 -14.45 2.44 13.59
C LYS A 84 -13.37 3.52 13.49
N ALA A 85 -12.09 3.14 13.50
CA ALA A 85 -10.98 4.07 13.37
C ALA A 85 -11.05 4.82 12.02
N ASN A 86 -10.79 6.13 12.07
CA ASN A 86 -10.60 6.95 10.88
C ASN A 86 -9.09 7.00 10.60
N ILE A 87 -8.66 6.30 9.56
CA ILE A 87 -7.25 6.11 9.25
C ILE A 87 -6.88 6.87 7.98
N GLN A 88 -5.81 7.66 8.03
CA GLN A 88 -5.25 8.32 6.86
C GLN A 88 -3.81 7.86 6.66
N VAL A 89 -3.52 7.34 5.47
CA VAL A 89 -2.17 6.93 5.07
C VAL A 89 -1.54 8.06 4.28
N LEU A 90 -0.53 8.73 4.84
CA LEU A 90 0.24 9.75 4.14
C LEU A 90 1.35 9.06 3.32
N ALA A 91 1.09 8.86 2.04
CA ALA A 91 2.02 8.22 1.10
C ALA A 91 1.78 8.67 -0.35
N ARG A 92 2.87 9.00 -1.06
CA ARG A 92 2.81 9.49 -2.44
C ARG A 92 2.46 8.40 -3.44
N ASP A 93 3.00 7.19 -3.25
CA ASP A 93 2.71 6.04 -4.12
C ASP A 93 1.35 5.41 -3.79
N GLY A 94 0.67 4.91 -4.82
CA GLY A 94 -0.59 4.17 -4.73
C GLY A 94 -0.43 2.70 -4.36
N GLY A 95 0.73 2.29 -3.83
CA GLY A 95 0.99 0.91 -3.40
C GLY A 95 -0.04 0.37 -2.40
N TYR A 96 -0.65 1.28 -1.62
CA TYR A 96 -1.66 0.98 -0.61
C TYR A 96 -3.10 0.95 -1.15
N ASP A 97 -3.37 1.47 -2.36
CA ASP A 97 -4.74 1.73 -2.84
C ASP A 97 -5.60 0.45 -2.84
N LYS A 98 -5.04 -0.68 -3.29
CA LYS A 98 -5.77 -1.95 -3.30
C LYS A 98 -6.08 -2.50 -1.91
N LEU A 99 -5.20 -2.24 -0.94
CA LEU A 99 -5.44 -2.64 0.44
C LEU A 99 -6.56 -1.78 1.03
N ILE A 100 -6.49 -0.47 0.80
CA ILE A 100 -7.51 0.49 1.25
C ILE A 100 -8.87 0.16 0.64
N ASP A 101 -8.94 -0.07 -0.67
CA ASP A 101 -10.15 -0.50 -1.37
C ASP A 101 -10.74 -1.78 -0.75
N HIS A 102 -9.88 -2.78 -0.47
CA HIS A 102 -10.32 -4.03 0.13
C HIS A 102 -10.90 -3.84 1.54
N LEU A 103 -10.25 -3.01 2.36
CA LEU A 103 -10.68 -2.76 3.74
C LEU A 103 -12.01 -1.98 3.78
N ASN A 104 -12.15 -0.96 2.95
CA ASN A 104 -13.37 -0.16 2.88
C ASN A 104 -14.55 -0.90 2.22
N GLN A 105 -14.30 -1.98 1.46
CA GLN A 105 -15.33 -2.85 0.89
C GLN A 105 -15.76 -3.97 1.84
N SER A 106 -15.00 -4.22 2.92
CA SER A 106 -15.37 -5.24 3.90
C SER A 106 -16.58 -4.79 4.73
N GLU A 107 -17.33 -5.74 5.30
CA GLU A 107 -18.49 -5.44 6.17
C GLU A 107 -18.11 -4.66 7.45
N VAL A 108 -16.80 -4.54 7.72
CA VAL A 108 -16.26 -3.70 8.78
C VAL A 108 -16.20 -2.27 8.27
N LEU A 109 -16.97 -1.36 8.88
CA LEU A 109 -17.03 0.09 8.60
C LEU A 109 -15.67 0.77 8.85
N SER A 110 -14.72 0.50 7.96
CA SER A 110 -13.38 1.06 7.96
C SER A 110 -13.42 2.37 7.17
N ASN A 111 -12.96 3.47 7.76
CA ASN A 111 -12.77 4.73 7.03
C ASN A 111 -11.27 4.95 6.81
N VAL A 112 -10.73 4.26 5.80
CA VAL A 112 -9.32 4.36 5.44
C VAL A 112 -9.19 5.18 4.16
N ILE A 113 -8.36 6.23 4.18
CA ILE A 113 -8.05 7.02 2.99
C ILE A 113 -6.54 7.15 2.81
N ARG A 114 -6.10 7.31 1.56
CA ARG A 114 -4.71 7.72 1.27
C ARG A 114 -4.66 9.20 0.96
N VAL A 115 -3.65 9.86 1.49
CA VAL A 115 -3.30 11.26 1.21
C VAL A 115 -1.93 11.30 0.54
N ALA A 116 -1.86 11.89 -0.65
CA ALA A 116 -0.72 11.71 -1.56
C ALA A 116 0.31 12.84 -1.54
N GLU A 117 0.00 13.99 -0.95
CA GLU A 117 0.86 15.18 -1.06
C GLU A 117 1.37 15.67 0.28
N THR A 118 0.50 16.21 1.13
CA THR A 118 0.93 16.96 2.32
C THR A 118 0.00 16.80 3.51
N VAL A 119 0.54 17.13 4.68
CA VAL A 119 -0.18 17.16 5.97
C VAL A 119 -1.41 18.09 5.92
N LYS A 120 -1.41 19.12 5.07
CA LYS A 120 -2.55 20.04 4.91
C LYS A 120 -3.83 19.34 4.44
N GLN A 121 -3.70 18.20 3.76
CA GLN A 121 -4.83 17.42 3.25
C GLN A 121 -5.35 16.40 4.27
N LEU A 122 -4.68 16.25 5.41
CA LEU A 122 -5.08 15.33 6.47
C LEU A 122 -6.28 15.85 7.30
N THR A 123 -6.71 17.09 7.08
CA THR A 123 -7.72 17.79 7.88
C THR A 123 -9.15 17.70 7.32
N TYR A 124 -9.36 17.06 6.16
CA TYR A 124 -10.71 16.87 5.61
C TYR A 124 -11.39 15.66 6.29
N ASN A 125 -12.12 15.92 7.38
CA ASN A 125 -13.06 14.98 7.95
C ASN A 125 -14.13 14.63 6.92
N HIS A 126 -13.98 13.49 6.26
CA HIS A 126 -15.10 12.89 5.55
C HIS A 126 -15.97 12.14 6.57
N GLU A 127 -17.07 12.78 6.97
CA GLU A 127 -18.25 12.02 7.39
C GLU A 127 -18.63 11.05 6.25
N PRO A 128 -19.01 9.80 6.57
CA PRO A 128 -19.43 8.84 5.57
C PRO A 128 -20.65 9.39 4.83
N LYS A 129 -20.51 9.66 3.53
CA LYS A 129 -21.64 9.97 2.64
C LYS A 129 -22.52 8.73 2.52
N SER A 130 -23.49 8.59 3.42
CA SER A 130 -24.69 7.79 3.20
C SER A 130 -25.40 8.34 1.97
N LYS A 131 -25.27 7.65 0.84
CA LYS A 131 -26.16 7.85 -0.30
C LYS A 131 -27.39 6.98 -0.09
N ASN A 132 -28.34 7.46 0.71
CA ASN A 132 -29.71 6.99 0.62
C ASN A 132 -30.45 7.78 -0.46
N LYS A 133 -30.83 7.08 -1.53
CA LYS A 133 -31.94 7.43 -2.43
C LYS A 133 -32.66 6.14 -2.83
N HIS A 134 -33.71 5.77 -2.10
CA HIS A 134 -35.08 5.90 -2.57
C HIS A 134 -36.08 5.54 -1.47
N SER A 135 -37.27 6.11 -1.61
CA SER A 135 -38.31 6.25 -0.60
C SER A 135 -39.33 5.11 -0.59
N THR A 136 -39.95 4.95 0.58
CA THR A 136 -41.37 4.67 0.86
C THR A 136 -42.03 3.41 0.28
N ALA A 137 -42.39 2.49 1.18
CA ALA A 137 -43.80 2.16 1.42
C ALA A 137 -43.95 1.58 2.85
N GLU A 138 -44.82 2.20 3.65
CA GLU A 138 -45.28 1.70 4.94
C GLU A 138 -46.12 0.43 4.78
N LYS A 139 -46.00 -0.49 5.74
CA LYS A 139 -47.16 -1.11 6.39
C LYS A 139 -46.78 -1.59 7.79
N GLN A 140 -47.52 -1.07 8.77
CA GLN A 140 -47.49 -1.46 10.17
C GLN A 140 -48.26 -2.78 10.36
N GLU A 141 -47.78 -3.64 11.24
CA GLU A 141 -48.57 -4.27 12.31
C GLU A 141 -47.62 -4.83 13.39
N ALA A 142 -48.05 -4.74 14.64
CA ALA A 142 -47.24 -4.84 15.86
C ALA A 142 -47.43 -6.20 16.59
N PRO A 143 -47.13 -6.36 17.89
CA PRO A 143 -46.01 -7.15 18.40
C PRO A 143 -46.45 -8.40 19.19
N VAL A 144 -45.53 -9.36 19.40
CA VAL A 144 -45.67 -10.34 20.50
C VAL A 144 -44.35 -10.51 21.23
N ASP A 145 -44.49 -10.56 22.54
CA ASP A 145 -43.52 -10.33 23.59
C ASP A 145 -43.15 -11.67 24.29
N LEU A 146 -42.07 -11.61 25.08
CA LEU A 146 -41.76 -12.41 26.28
C LEU A 146 -41.11 -13.81 26.22
N ALA A 147 -39.93 -13.82 26.88
CA ALA A 147 -39.44 -14.74 27.93
C ALA A 147 -38.23 -15.61 27.55
N LYS A 148 -37.02 -15.24 28.02
CA LYS A 148 -36.34 -15.73 29.26
C LYS A 148 -36.00 -17.23 29.22
N ASP A 149 -34.71 -17.59 29.19
CA ASP A 149 -33.98 -18.01 30.40
C ASP A 149 -32.52 -18.47 30.15
N SER A 150 -31.61 -17.93 30.98
CA SER A 150 -30.56 -18.61 31.76
C SER A 150 -29.46 -19.51 31.12
N LYS A 151 -28.20 -19.09 31.37
CA LYS A 151 -26.87 -19.77 31.35
C LYS A 151 -26.84 -21.10 32.17
N PRO A 152 -25.80 -21.99 32.13
CA PRO A 152 -24.37 -21.70 31.93
C PRO A 152 -23.48 -22.72 31.17
N ILE A 153 -22.25 -22.26 30.92
CA ILE A 153 -21.06 -22.98 30.43
C ILE A 153 -20.70 -24.17 31.35
N LYS A 154 -20.39 -25.33 30.75
CA LYS A 154 -19.62 -26.40 31.40
C LYS A 154 -18.49 -26.89 30.49
N SER A 155 -17.30 -26.90 31.07
CA SER A 155 -16.02 -27.37 30.58
C SER A 155 -15.97 -28.89 30.46
N GLN A 156 -15.35 -29.41 29.39
CA GLN A 156 -14.75 -30.75 29.32
C GLN A 156 -13.70 -30.81 28.19
N GLN A 157 -12.44 -31.05 28.57
CA GLN A 157 -11.43 -31.75 27.75
C GLN A 157 -11.17 -33.12 28.44
N PRO A 158 -10.35 -34.02 27.87
CA PRO A 158 -10.58 -34.83 26.67
C PRO A 158 -10.47 -36.34 27.01
N ASP A 159 -10.98 -37.24 26.16
CA ASP A 159 -10.60 -38.67 26.23
C ASP A 159 -10.31 -39.23 24.82
N PRO A 160 -9.29 -40.09 24.65
CA PRO A 160 -8.63 -40.36 23.38
C PRO A 160 -9.23 -41.59 22.71
N SER A 161 -9.84 -41.42 21.55
CA SER A 161 -10.03 -42.52 20.62
C SER A 161 -10.21 -41.99 19.20
N ARG A 162 -9.07 -41.95 18.49
CA ARG A 162 -9.00 -41.72 17.05
C ARG A 162 -9.54 -42.95 16.32
N PRO A 163 -10.33 -42.76 15.26
CA PRO A 163 -9.99 -43.41 14.00
C PRO A 163 -9.57 -42.39 12.94
N LYS A 164 -8.48 -42.71 12.27
CA LYS A 164 -7.98 -42.05 11.05
C LYS A 164 -8.96 -42.39 9.92
N ASP A 165 -9.56 -41.40 9.27
CA ASP A 165 -9.54 -41.26 7.81
C ASP A 165 -10.34 -40.04 7.34
N LYS A 166 -9.96 -39.53 6.15
CA LYS A 166 -10.48 -38.36 5.40
C LYS A 166 -9.67 -37.05 5.51
N ASP A 167 -8.40 -37.09 5.10
CA ASP A 167 -7.64 -35.86 4.77
C ASP A 167 -6.85 -35.98 3.44
N LYS A 168 -7.53 -36.34 2.33
CA LYS A 168 -6.90 -36.35 1.00
C LYS A 168 -7.62 -35.58 -0.12
N SER A 169 -8.85 -35.10 0.06
CA SER A 169 -9.59 -34.42 -1.02
C SER A 169 -9.46 -32.88 -1.05
N ASN A 170 -9.03 -32.21 0.04
CA ASN A 170 -9.00 -30.73 0.10
C ASN A 170 -7.65 -30.07 -0.23
N LYS A 171 -6.56 -30.84 -0.41
CA LYS A 171 -5.21 -30.30 -0.68
C LYS A 171 -4.89 -30.16 -2.18
N ALA A 172 -5.54 -30.96 -3.04
CA ALA A 172 -5.35 -30.93 -4.49
C ALA A 172 -6.04 -29.72 -5.15
N ASN A 173 -7.26 -29.38 -4.74
CA ASN A 173 -8.03 -28.26 -5.30
C ASN A 173 -7.43 -26.88 -4.95
N LYS A 174 -6.81 -26.72 -3.78
CA LYS A 174 -6.13 -25.46 -3.37
C LYS A 174 -4.79 -25.25 -4.09
N LYS A 175 -4.08 -26.33 -4.47
CA LYS A 175 -2.83 -26.29 -5.25
C LYS A 175 -3.07 -26.00 -6.74
N ALA A 176 -4.16 -26.51 -7.33
CA ALA A 176 -4.52 -26.22 -8.72
C ALA A 176 -4.92 -24.75 -8.92
N LYS A 177 -5.78 -24.21 -8.04
CA LYS A 177 -6.24 -22.80 -8.09
C LYS A 177 -5.10 -21.78 -7.90
N ARG A 178 -4.12 -22.07 -7.03
CA ARG A 178 -2.91 -21.25 -6.85
C ARG A 178 -1.99 -21.27 -8.08
N LYS A 179 -1.80 -22.43 -8.72
CA LYS A 179 -0.97 -22.56 -9.94
C LYS A 179 -1.55 -21.79 -11.13
N ASP A 180 -2.87 -21.72 -11.26
CA ASP A 180 -3.50 -20.99 -12.37
C ASP A 180 -3.51 -19.48 -12.17
N GLN A 181 -3.64 -19.00 -10.92
CA GLN A 181 -3.48 -17.58 -10.58
C GLN A 181 -2.02 -17.10 -10.82
N ASP A 182 -1.03 -17.89 -10.43
CA ASP A 182 0.39 -17.59 -10.69
C ASP A 182 0.70 -17.55 -12.20
N LYS A 183 0.12 -18.47 -12.99
CA LYS A 183 0.26 -18.47 -14.45
C LYS A 183 -0.38 -17.23 -15.07
N ALA A 184 -1.57 -16.83 -14.63
CA ALA A 184 -2.28 -15.65 -15.13
C ALA A 184 -1.52 -14.36 -14.81
N GLN A 185 -1.00 -14.22 -13.58
CA GLN A 185 -0.21 -13.06 -13.16
C GLN A 185 1.11 -12.97 -13.94
N LYS A 186 1.80 -14.09 -14.15
CA LYS A 186 3.03 -14.16 -14.95
C LYS A 186 2.78 -13.82 -16.43
N LYS A 187 1.63 -14.23 -16.99
CA LYS A 187 1.20 -13.85 -18.35
C LYS A 187 0.93 -12.35 -18.46
N ARG A 188 0.26 -11.77 -17.46
CA ARG A 188 -0.05 -10.32 -17.40
C ARG A 188 1.23 -9.48 -17.29
N LEU A 189 2.17 -9.85 -16.43
CA LEU A 189 3.48 -9.20 -16.31
C LEU A 189 4.28 -9.25 -17.62
N LYS A 190 4.30 -10.41 -18.30
CA LYS A 190 4.96 -10.54 -19.62
C LYS A 190 4.31 -9.64 -20.67
N LYS A 191 2.98 -9.52 -20.68
CA LYS A 191 2.24 -8.63 -21.60
C LYS A 191 2.58 -7.16 -21.33
N GLN A 192 2.56 -6.75 -20.05
CA GLN A 192 2.93 -5.40 -19.63
C GLN A 192 4.37 -5.06 -20.02
N TYR A 193 5.33 -5.93 -19.73
CA TYR A 193 6.73 -5.74 -20.11
C TYR A 193 6.92 -5.57 -21.63
N LYS A 194 6.26 -6.40 -22.46
CA LYS A 194 6.30 -6.26 -23.92
C LYS A 194 5.75 -4.90 -24.38
N LYS A 195 4.65 -4.43 -23.79
CA LYS A 195 4.04 -3.13 -24.11
C LYS A 195 4.99 -1.98 -23.73
N SER A 196 5.51 -1.97 -22.51
CA SER A 196 6.43 -0.93 -22.02
C SER A 196 7.73 -0.89 -22.82
N TYR A 197 8.29 -2.05 -23.17
CA TYR A 197 9.50 -2.13 -24.01
C TYR A 197 9.28 -1.50 -25.40
N LYS A 198 8.18 -1.83 -26.09
CA LYS A 198 7.88 -1.23 -27.40
C LYS A 198 7.74 0.29 -27.31
N ARG A 199 7.08 0.78 -26.26
CA ARG A 199 6.88 2.21 -26.04
C ARG A 199 8.19 2.93 -25.71
N ALA A 200 9.07 2.32 -24.92
CA ALA A 200 10.40 2.86 -24.64
C ALA A 200 11.24 3.05 -25.92
N VAL A 201 11.25 2.06 -26.82
CA VAL A 201 11.95 2.14 -28.10
C VAL A 201 11.40 3.30 -28.94
N ALA A 202 10.08 3.34 -29.15
CA ALA A 202 9.44 4.40 -29.94
C ALA A 202 9.65 5.82 -29.37
N LEU A 203 9.74 5.96 -28.05
CA LEU A 203 10.03 7.24 -27.41
C LEU A 203 11.46 7.71 -27.68
N LEU A 204 12.42 6.79 -27.67
CA LEU A 204 13.84 7.08 -27.91
C LEU A 204 14.12 7.36 -29.40
N GLU A 205 13.46 6.64 -30.30
CA GLU A 205 13.53 6.89 -31.75
C GLU A 205 13.02 8.30 -32.09
N LYS A 206 11.93 8.74 -31.44
CA LYS A 206 11.35 10.08 -31.63
C LYS A 206 12.19 11.23 -31.05
N GLN A 207 13.21 10.96 -30.23
CA GLN A 207 14.08 12.01 -29.72
C GLN A 207 15.15 12.38 -30.74
N THR A 208 15.36 13.69 -30.92
CA THR A 208 16.50 14.22 -31.67
C THR A 208 17.80 13.88 -30.94
N ALA A 209 18.91 13.78 -31.68
CA ALA A 209 20.21 13.38 -31.12
C ALA A 209 20.63 14.22 -29.90
N ASN A 210 20.30 15.51 -29.88
CA ASN A 210 20.65 16.44 -28.81
C ASN A 210 19.78 16.28 -27.56
N SER A 211 18.55 15.77 -27.70
CA SER A 211 17.60 15.56 -26.60
C SER A 211 17.67 14.15 -26.01
N ARG A 212 18.44 13.24 -26.62
CA ARG A 212 18.63 11.88 -26.11
C ARG A 212 19.43 11.89 -24.80
N PRO A 213 19.01 11.11 -23.78
CA PRO A 213 19.72 11.05 -22.51
C PRO A 213 21.17 10.56 -22.67
N LYS A 214 22.15 11.35 -22.23
CA LYS A 214 23.57 11.07 -22.51
C LYS A 214 24.22 10.06 -21.57
N ASN A 215 23.60 9.78 -20.43
CA ASN A 215 24.11 8.82 -19.45
C ASN A 215 23.00 7.91 -18.91
N LYS A 216 23.39 6.82 -18.25
CA LYS A 216 22.49 5.78 -17.75
C LYS A 216 21.45 6.32 -16.75
N GLN A 217 21.83 7.26 -15.89
CA GLN A 217 20.91 7.83 -14.90
C GLN A 217 19.87 8.71 -15.58
N SER A 218 20.29 9.59 -16.49
CA SER A 218 19.39 10.42 -17.29
C SER A 218 18.46 9.56 -18.15
N LEU A 219 18.94 8.44 -18.71
CA LEU A 219 18.09 7.49 -19.45
C LEU A 219 17.05 6.85 -18.54
N THR A 220 17.45 6.47 -17.33
CA THR A 220 16.54 5.90 -16.32
C THR A 220 15.45 6.90 -15.95
N ASN A 221 15.83 8.14 -15.62
CA ASN A 221 14.90 9.21 -15.26
C ASN A 221 13.96 9.57 -16.43
N PHE A 222 14.49 9.63 -17.66
CA PHE A 222 13.71 9.90 -18.87
C PHE A 222 12.64 8.82 -19.09
N LEU A 223 13.04 7.54 -19.04
CA LEU A 223 12.09 6.44 -19.20
C LEU A 223 11.08 6.40 -18.06
N GLN A 224 11.47 6.72 -16.83
CA GLN A 224 10.57 6.76 -15.69
C GLN A 224 9.53 7.88 -15.81
N SER A 225 9.93 9.07 -16.28
CA SER A 225 9.02 10.18 -16.56
C SER A 225 8.02 9.86 -17.68
N LYS A 226 8.46 9.18 -18.75
CA LYS A 226 7.61 8.88 -19.92
C LYS A 226 6.83 7.56 -19.81
N LEU A 227 7.17 6.72 -18.84
CA LEU A 227 6.52 5.44 -18.54
C LEU A 227 6.19 5.33 -17.04
N PRO A 228 5.30 6.19 -16.51
CA PRO A 228 5.00 6.23 -15.07
C PRO A 228 4.40 4.92 -14.54
N GLU A 229 3.72 4.13 -15.40
CA GLU A 229 3.17 2.82 -15.04
C GLU A 229 4.22 1.70 -14.96
N CYS A 230 5.48 2.02 -15.20
CA CYS A 230 6.60 1.08 -15.22
C CYS A 230 7.41 1.21 -13.94
N GLN A 231 7.34 0.18 -13.09
CA GLN A 231 8.13 0.11 -11.85
C GLN A 231 9.65 0.18 -12.14
N PRO A 232 10.48 0.70 -11.22
CA PRO A 232 11.92 0.90 -11.44
C PRO A 232 12.66 -0.37 -11.91
N ASP A 233 12.34 -1.53 -11.32
CA ASP A 233 12.90 -2.83 -11.72
C ASP A 233 12.58 -3.19 -13.18
N MET A 234 11.40 -2.80 -13.65
CA MET A 234 10.97 -3.05 -15.03
C MET A 234 11.73 -2.12 -15.99
N ILE A 235 11.98 -0.87 -15.60
CA ILE A 235 12.81 0.08 -16.35
C ILE A 235 14.25 -0.44 -16.47
N ALA A 236 14.84 -0.92 -15.37
CA ALA A 236 16.16 -1.54 -15.39
C ALA A 236 16.23 -2.75 -16.35
N LYS A 237 15.19 -3.61 -16.35
CA LYS A 237 15.07 -4.73 -17.31
C LYS A 237 14.89 -4.27 -18.76
N ILE A 238 14.23 -3.13 -19.00
CA ILE A 238 14.09 -2.55 -20.33
C ILE A 238 15.45 -2.04 -20.82
N ILE A 239 16.17 -1.26 -20.01
CA ILE A 239 17.51 -0.76 -20.34
C ILE A 239 18.47 -1.92 -20.64
N LYS A 240 18.47 -2.96 -19.78
CA LYS A 240 19.28 -4.17 -20.02
C LYS A 240 18.94 -4.86 -21.35
N LYS A 241 17.66 -4.87 -21.72
CA LYS A 241 17.21 -5.45 -23.01
C LYS A 241 17.56 -4.57 -24.20
N LEU A 242 17.48 -3.25 -24.08
CA LEU A 242 17.93 -2.30 -25.11
C LEU A 242 19.42 -2.51 -25.40
N ALA A 243 20.24 -2.63 -24.35
CA ALA A 243 21.67 -2.92 -24.47
C ALA A 243 21.93 -4.29 -25.09
N LYS A 244 21.21 -5.34 -24.63
CA LYS A 244 21.31 -6.69 -25.21
C LYS A 244 20.92 -6.73 -26.70
N LYS A 245 19.99 -5.88 -27.12
CA LYS A 245 19.55 -5.75 -28.51
C LYS A 245 20.41 -4.78 -29.32
N GLN A 246 21.50 -4.27 -28.74
CA GLN A 246 22.44 -3.33 -29.37
C GLN A 246 21.76 -2.02 -29.84
N LEU A 247 20.60 -1.68 -29.28
CA LEU A 247 19.91 -0.41 -29.57
C LEU A 247 20.54 0.75 -28.79
N ILE A 248 21.18 0.43 -27.67
CA ILE A 248 22.01 1.34 -26.90
C ILE A 248 23.30 0.65 -26.50
N ARG A 249 24.36 1.42 -26.31
CA ARG A 249 25.63 0.98 -25.71
C ARG A 249 25.91 1.82 -24.49
N ILE A 250 26.24 1.18 -23.36
CA ILE A 250 26.59 1.85 -22.11
C ILE A 250 28.08 1.63 -21.86
N GLU A 251 28.84 2.70 -21.79
CA GLU A 251 30.30 2.64 -21.56
C GLU A 251 30.65 2.58 -20.05
N LYS A 252 31.91 2.27 -19.74
CA LYS A 252 32.42 2.21 -18.35
C LYS A 252 32.21 3.53 -17.58
N GLY A 253 32.13 4.66 -18.28
CA GLY A 253 31.80 5.98 -17.72
C GLY A 253 30.30 6.31 -17.61
N ASN A 254 29.40 5.32 -17.69
CA ASN A 254 27.95 5.48 -17.72
C ASN A 254 27.37 6.27 -18.91
N SER A 255 28.20 6.70 -19.87
CA SER A 255 27.77 7.31 -21.13
C SER A 255 26.91 6.34 -21.95
N VAL A 256 25.85 6.85 -22.57
CA VAL A 256 24.91 6.08 -23.38
C VAL A 256 24.99 6.55 -24.83
N HIS A 257 25.31 5.62 -25.72
CA HIS A 257 25.26 5.81 -27.16
C HIS A 257 24.06 5.06 -27.72
N TYR A 258 23.42 5.64 -28.74
CA TYR A 258 22.20 5.12 -29.34
C TYR A 258 22.50 4.63 -30.74
N SER A 259 21.99 3.44 -31.07
CA SER A 259 22.01 2.85 -32.40
C SER A 259 20.59 2.70 -32.95
N LEU A 260 19.70 3.59 -32.48
CA LEU A 260 18.27 3.72 -32.78
C LEU A 260 18.01 4.82 -33.81
#